data_AF-A0A2I0MI04-F1
#
_entry.id   AF-A0A2I0MI04-F1
#
_cell.length_a   1.000
_cell.length_b   1.000
_cell.length_c   1.000
_cell.angle_alpha   90.00
_cell.angle_beta   90.00
_cell.angle_gamma   90.00
#
_symmetry.space_group_name_H-M   'P 1'
#
loop_
_entity.id
_entity.type
_entity.pdbx_description
1 polymer ?
#
loop_
_entity_poly.entity_id
_entity_poly.type
_entity_poly.pdbx_seq_one_letter_code
_entity_poly.pdbx_strand_id
1 'polypeptide(L)'
;GFELLINTLSESESTQDKLHLLWLWPSAVLCVRLEPGTMRVCVCLVLLSLILCASADIPGRKFVVDAIGGAKDMYRAYRDMREANYKGADKYFHARGNYDAARRGPGGAWAAKVISDAREFWQGGVSGRGAEDTRADQEANRWGRSGGDPGPKAFPANTNAAPRKTPLLPLHLLCTAK
;
A
#
# COMPACT_ATOMS: atom_id res chain seq x y z
N GLY A 1 -9.63 10.00 -21.13
CA GLY A 1 -9.77 11.40 -20.69
C GLY A 1 -9.25 11.58 -19.27
N PHE A 2 -7.95 11.31 -19.06
CA PHE A 2 -7.26 11.59 -17.80
C PHE A 2 -6.73 13.03 -17.81
N GLU A 3 -6.26 13.48 -18.98
CA GLU A 3 -5.96 14.90 -19.26
C GLU A 3 -7.15 15.83 -19.01
N LEU A 4 -8.37 15.38 -19.31
CA LEU A 4 -9.59 16.15 -19.02
C LEU A 4 -9.79 16.30 -17.50
N LEU A 5 -9.50 15.26 -16.71
CA LEU A 5 -9.64 15.27 -15.26
C LEU A 5 -8.58 16.20 -14.62
N ILE A 6 -7.35 16.18 -15.11
CA ILE A 6 -6.27 17.07 -14.63
C ILE A 6 -6.58 18.52 -14.98
N ASN A 7 -7.06 18.80 -16.20
CA ASN A 7 -7.48 20.16 -16.55
C ASN A 7 -8.70 20.60 -15.73
N THR A 8 -9.71 19.77 -15.53
CA THR A 8 -10.87 20.12 -14.68
C THR A 8 -10.48 20.34 -13.22
N LEU A 9 -9.53 19.55 -12.67
CA LEU A 9 -9.02 19.75 -11.31
C LEU A 9 -8.17 21.01 -11.20
N SER A 10 -7.31 21.30 -12.18
CA SER A 10 -6.51 22.52 -12.25
C SER A 10 -7.37 23.79 -12.39
N GLU A 11 -8.45 23.70 -13.17
CA GLU A 11 -9.42 24.79 -13.37
C GLU A 11 -10.32 25.01 -12.14
N SER A 12 -10.54 23.95 -11.34
CA SER A 12 -11.25 24.01 -10.05
C SER A 12 -10.41 24.63 -8.91
N GLU A 13 -9.09 24.38 -8.88
CA GLU A 13 -8.17 25.04 -7.92
C GLU A 13 -8.05 26.54 -8.21
N SER A 14 -7.94 26.94 -9.49
CA SER A 14 -7.85 28.35 -9.89
C SER A 14 -9.09 29.18 -9.52
N THR A 15 -10.27 28.55 -9.50
CA THR A 15 -11.52 29.21 -9.14
C THR A 15 -11.79 29.18 -7.63
N GLN A 16 -11.33 28.15 -6.90
CA GLN A 16 -11.34 28.15 -5.43
C GLN A 16 -10.43 29.23 -4.84
N ASP A 17 -9.22 29.43 -5.37
CA ASP A 17 -8.30 30.45 -4.85
C ASP A 17 -8.84 31.88 -5.03
N LYS A 18 -9.61 32.13 -6.10
CA LYS A 18 -10.26 33.44 -6.33
C LYS A 18 -11.48 33.68 -5.45
N LEU A 19 -12.17 32.64 -4.99
CA LEU A 19 -13.28 32.75 -4.03
C LEU A 19 -12.77 32.88 -2.58
N HIS A 20 -11.67 32.22 -2.22
CA HIS A 20 -11.06 32.38 -0.88
C HIS A 20 -10.50 33.79 -0.67
N LEU A 21 -9.95 34.44 -1.70
CA LEU A 21 -9.50 35.83 -1.63
C LEU A 21 -10.64 36.85 -1.46
N LEU A 22 -11.86 36.53 -1.90
CA LEU A 22 -13.02 37.42 -1.73
C LEU A 22 -13.64 37.33 -0.32
N TRP A 23 -13.42 36.24 0.40
CA TRP A 23 -13.87 36.03 1.78
C TRP A 23 -12.84 36.44 2.85
N LEU A 24 -11.60 36.76 2.44
CA LEU A 24 -10.55 37.20 3.35
C LEU A 24 -10.55 38.71 3.63
N TRP A 25 -11.28 39.52 2.85
CA TRP A 25 -11.31 40.98 3.05
C TRP A 25 -12.27 41.50 4.14
N PRO A 26 -13.41 40.86 4.51
CA PRO A 26 -14.20 41.33 5.66
C PRO A 26 -13.57 40.94 7.01
N SER A 27 -12.79 39.84 7.04
CA SER A 27 -12.25 39.26 8.28
C SER A 27 -11.09 40.08 8.87
N ALA A 28 -10.33 40.78 8.03
CA ALA A 28 -9.23 41.65 8.49
C ALA A 28 -9.73 42.94 9.15
N VAL A 29 -10.96 43.40 8.83
CA VAL A 29 -11.54 44.64 9.39
C VAL A 29 -12.24 44.37 10.74
N LEU A 30 -12.63 43.13 11.03
CA LEU A 30 -13.20 42.74 12.34
C LEU A 30 -12.14 42.45 13.42
N CYS A 31 -10.85 42.65 13.14
CA CYS A 31 -9.77 42.38 14.09
C CYS A 31 -9.39 43.58 15.00
N VAL A 32 -10.05 44.74 14.87
CA VAL A 32 -9.63 45.99 15.56
C VAL A 32 -10.56 46.41 16.72
N ARG A 33 -11.51 45.55 17.17
CA ARG A 33 -12.24 45.78 18.43
C ARG A 33 -12.52 44.48 19.18
N LEU A 34 -11.49 43.89 19.78
CA LEU A 34 -11.62 42.67 20.57
C LEU A 34 -11.59 43.00 22.07
N GLU A 35 -12.79 43.03 22.66
CA GLU A 35 -13.02 43.09 24.11
C GLU A 35 -12.42 41.83 24.81
N PRO A 36 -11.98 41.92 26.09
CA PRO A 36 -11.25 40.86 26.82
C PRO A 36 -11.97 39.50 26.92
N GLY A 37 -13.26 39.42 26.61
CA GLY A 37 -14.01 38.16 26.53
C GLY A 37 -13.72 37.32 25.27
N THR A 38 -13.18 37.92 24.21
CA THR A 38 -13.07 37.27 22.89
C THR A 38 -11.90 36.30 22.78
N MET A 39 -10.83 36.50 23.56
CA MET A 39 -9.68 35.59 23.62
C MET A 39 -10.09 34.15 23.99
N ARG A 40 -11.06 34.00 24.91
CA ARG A 40 -11.56 32.69 25.35
C ARG A 40 -12.41 32.02 24.28
N VAL A 41 -13.24 32.79 23.59
CA VAL A 41 -14.10 32.30 22.50
C VAL A 41 -13.24 31.88 21.30
N CYS A 42 -12.24 32.68 20.91
CA CYS A 42 -11.31 32.31 19.84
C CYS A 42 -10.53 31.02 20.17
N VAL A 43 -10.06 30.87 21.41
CA VAL A 43 -9.41 29.63 21.86
C VAL A 43 -10.39 28.44 21.80
N CYS A 44 -11.63 28.59 22.25
CA CYS A 44 -12.65 27.55 22.13
C CYS A 44 -12.94 27.17 20.67
N LEU A 45 -13.04 28.14 19.75
CA LEU A 45 -13.27 27.89 18.33
C LEU A 45 -12.10 27.17 17.66
N VAL A 46 -10.85 27.53 17.99
CA VAL A 46 -9.64 26.84 17.51
C VAL A 46 -9.57 25.41 18.05
N LEU A 47 -9.91 25.20 19.32
CA LEU A 47 -9.94 23.85 19.90
C LEU A 47 -11.04 22.99 19.28
N LEU A 48 -12.24 23.55 19.07
CA LEU A 48 -13.36 22.84 18.44
C LEU A 48 -13.06 22.50 16.98
N SER A 49 -12.39 23.38 16.22
CA SER A 49 -12.00 23.08 14.84
C SER A 49 -10.92 22.01 14.77
N LEU A 50 -9.94 22.00 15.68
CA LEU A 50 -8.94 20.93 15.78
C LEU A 50 -9.57 19.57 16.15
N ILE A 51 -10.51 19.56 17.10
CA ILE A 51 -11.25 18.35 17.47
C ILE A 51 -12.08 17.85 16.28
N LEU A 52 -12.78 18.74 15.57
CA LEU A 52 -13.57 18.39 14.38
C LEU A 52 -12.68 17.78 13.28
N CYS A 53 -11.54 18.41 12.97
CA CYS A 53 -10.55 17.89 12.02
C CYS A 53 -9.98 16.53 12.43
N ALA A 54 -9.72 16.31 13.73
CA ALA A 54 -9.23 15.03 14.23
C ALA A 54 -10.31 13.94 14.23
N SER A 55 -11.58 14.32 14.39
CA SER A 55 -12.73 13.42 14.35
C SER A 55 -13.28 13.15 12.95
N ALA A 56 -12.73 13.82 11.92
CA ALA A 56 -13.17 13.62 10.55
C ALA A 56 -12.70 12.25 10.01
N ASP A 57 -13.67 11.41 9.66
CA ASP A 57 -13.45 10.24 8.83
C ASP A 57 -13.04 10.70 7.42
N ILE A 58 -11.72 10.78 7.18
CA ILE A 58 -11.19 11.11 5.85
C ILE A 58 -11.55 9.97 4.88
N PRO A 59 -12.37 10.22 3.85
CA PRO A 59 -12.67 9.22 2.83
C PRO A 59 -11.36 8.71 2.21
N GLY A 60 -11.17 7.39 2.22
CA GLY A 60 -9.97 6.75 1.67
C GLY A 60 -8.79 6.57 2.65
N ARG A 61 -8.85 7.06 3.90
CA ARG A 61 -7.81 6.81 4.91
C ARG A 61 -7.52 5.31 5.07
N LYS A 62 -8.56 4.48 5.20
CA LYS A 62 -8.42 3.03 5.33
C LYS A 62 -7.72 2.42 4.11
N PHE A 63 -8.09 2.85 2.90
CA PHE A 63 -7.46 2.37 1.67
C PHE A 63 -5.94 2.65 1.67
N VAL A 64 -5.54 3.87 2.05
CA VAL A 64 -4.11 4.23 2.14
C VAL A 64 -3.39 3.39 3.19
N VAL A 65 -3.98 3.21 4.37
CA VAL A 65 -3.41 2.37 5.44
C VAL A 65 -3.26 0.92 4.98
N ASP A 66 -4.29 0.35 4.33
CA ASP A 66 -4.26 -1.00 3.78
C ASP A 66 -3.16 -1.12 2.71
N ALA A 67 -3.00 -0.12 1.83
CA ALA A 67 -2.01 -0.11 0.76
C ALA A 67 -0.57 -0.05 1.29
N ILE A 68 -0.30 0.83 2.26
CA ILE A 68 1.01 0.90 2.93
C ILE A 68 1.31 -0.44 3.62
N GLY A 69 0.31 -1.02 4.29
CA GLY A 69 0.44 -2.33 4.90
C GLY A 69 0.74 -3.43 3.88
N GLY A 70 0.01 -3.45 2.76
CA GLY A 70 0.18 -4.44 1.70
C GLY A 70 1.55 -4.34 1.04
N ALA A 71 2.04 -3.13 0.80
CA ALA A 71 3.40 -2.93 0.30
C ALA A 71 4.47 -3.48 1.27
N LYS A 72 4.29 -3.29 2.58
CA LYS A 72 5.18 -3.87 3.60
C LYS A 72 5.17 -5.40 3.57
N ASP A 73 4.01 -6.02 3.39
CA ASP A 73 3.90 -7.48 3.32
C ASP A 73 4.53 -8.05 2.04
N MET A 74 4.33 -7.38 0.90
CA MET A 74 5.02 -7.73 -0.36
C MET A 74 6.55 -7.65 -0.20
N TYR A 75 7.05 -6.62 0.46
CA TYR A 75 8.48 -6.48 0.74
C TYR A 75 8.99 -7.56 1.70
N ARG A 76 8.24 -7.90 2.76
CA ARG A 76 8.58 -8.99 3.68
C ARG A 76 8.67 -10.32 2.92
N ALA A 77 7.70 -10.62 2.06
CA ALA A 77 7.73 -11.84 1.26
C ALA A 77 8.95 -11.93 0.34
N TYR A 78 9.33 -10.82 -0.29
CA TYR A 78 10.57 -10.75 -1.08
C TYR A 78 11.83 -10.97 -0.23
N ARG A 79 11.91 -10.36 0.97
CA ARG A 79 13.04 -10.55 1.88
C ARG A 79 13.18 -12.01 2.32
N ASP A 80 12.09 -12.62 2.78
CA ASP A 80 12.08 -14.00 3.22
C ASP A 80 12.45 -14.96 2.07
N MET A 81 11.98 -14.70 0.84
CA MET A 81 12.38 -15.45 -0.35
C MET A 81 13.89 -15.39 -0.58
N ARG A 82 14.48 -14.21 -0.43
CA ARG A 82 15.92 -14.01 -0.60
C ARG A 82 16.75 -14.64 0.50
N GLU A 83 16.25 -14.61 1.73
CA GLU A 83 16.90 -15.19 2.90
C GLU A 83 16.83 -16.71 2.90
N ALA A 84 15.65 -17.28 2.62
CA ALA A 84 15.46 -18.72 2.48
C ALA A 84 16.31 -19.29 1.33
N ASN A 85 16.42 -18.54 0.23
CA ASN A 85 17.24 -18.87 -0.94
C ASN A 85 17.03 -20.31 -1.45
N TYR A 86 15.82 -20.82 -1.32
CA TYR A 86 15.45 -22.19 -1.64
C TYR A 86 15.06 -22.32 -3.11
N LYS A 87 15.48 -23.39 -3.79
CA LYS A 87 15.16 -23.59 -5.21
C LYS A 87 13.68 -23.99 -5.35
N GLY A 88 12.96 -23.30 -6.24
CA GLY A 88 11.54 -23.57 -6.54
C GLY A 88 10.54 -23.11 -5.48
N ALA A 89 10.97 -22.35 -4.46
CA ALA A 89 10.07 -21.79 -3.45
C ALA A 89 9.54 -20.39 -3.82
N ASP A 90 9.93 -19.84 -4.97
CA ASP A 90 9.54 -18.51 -5.44
C ASP A 90 8.02 -18.34 -5.49
N LYS A 91 7.30 -19.31 -6.05
CA LYS A 91 5.84 -19.28 -6.19
C LYS A 91 5.11 -19.22 -4.83
N TYR A 92 5.65 -19.92 -3.83
CA TYR A 92 5.16 -19.82 -2.44
C TYR A 92 5.25 -18.38 -1.93
N PHE A 93 6.39 -17.71 -2.08
CA PHE A 93 6.56 -16.34 -1.61
C PHE A 93 5.71 -15.33 -2.40
N HIS A 94 5.50 -15.57 -3.70
CA HIS A 94 4.58 -14.81 -4.53
C HIS A 94 3.14 -14.89 -4.03
N ALA A 95 2.64 -16.10 -3.79
CA ALA A 95 1.31 -16.33 -3.26
C ALA A 95 1.16 -15.77 -1.84
N ARG A 96 2.11 -16.06 -0.94
CA ARG A 96 2.05 -15.59 0.46
C ARG A 96 2.04 -14.07 0.56
N GLY A 97 2.91 -13.37 -0.18
CA GLY A 97 2.93 -11.90 -0.17
C GLY A 97 1.62 -11.29 -0.65
N ASN A 98 1.03 -11.85 -1.72
CA ASN A 98 -0.26 -11.39 -2.23
C ASN A 98 -1.42 -11.72 -1.27
N TYR A 99 -1.38 -12.88 -0.61
CA TYR A 99 -2.36 -13.30 0.38
C TYR A 99 -2.38 -12.38 1.60
N ASP A 100 -1.20 -12.13 2.18
CA ASP A 100 -1.06 -11.26 3.35
C ASP A 100 -1.49 -9.82 3.03
N ALA A 101 -1.08 -9.30 1.87
CA ALA A 101 -1.46 -7.96 1.44
C ALA A 101 -2.96 -7.83 1.16
N ALA A 102 -3.58 -8.79 0.46
CA ALA A 102 -5.00 -8.76 0.13
C ALA A 102 -5.90 -8.84 1.38
N ARG A 103 -5.46 -9.57 2.41
CA ARG A 103 -6.18 -9.69 3.69
C ARG A 103 -6.27 -8.39 4.48
N ARG A 104 -5.46 -7.37 4.16
CA ARG A 104 -5.60 -6.04 4.78
C ARG A 104 -6.85 -5.30 4.29
N GLY A 105 -7.29 -5.57 3.07
CA GLY A 105 -8.44 -4.93 2.44
C GLY A 105 -8.13 -4.40 1.03
N PRO A 106 -9.03 -3.60 0.45
CA PRO A 106 -8.94 -3.17 -0.95
C PRO A 106 -7.62 -2.47 -1.32
N GLY A 107 -7.09 -1.64 -0.42
CA GLY A 107 -5.81 -0.96 -0.65
C GLY A 107 -4.62 -1.92 -0.67
N GLY A 108 -4.64 -2.95 0.18
CA GLY A 108 -3.59 -3.96 0.21
C GLY A 108 -3.63 -4.86 -1.02
N ALA A 109 -4.82 -5.26 -1.47
CA ALA A 109 -5.00 -6.00 -2.72
C ALA A 109 -4.56 -5.19 -3.95
N TRP A 110 -4.83 -3.88 -3.96
CA TRP A 110 -4.33 -2.95 -4.98
C TRP A 110 -2.81 -2.86 -4.97
N ALA A 111 -2.19 -2.66 -3.80
CA ALA A 111 -0.73 -2.60 -3.67
C ALA A 111 -0.07 -3.90 -4.15
N ALA A 112 -0.63 -5.06 -3.79
CA ALA A 112 -0.16 -6.35 -4.25
C ALA A 112 -0.19 -6.47 -5.78
N LYS A 113 -1.27 -6.01 -6.42
CA LYS A 113 -1.39 -5.97 -7.88
C LYS A 113 -0.30 -5.10 -8.52
N VAL A 114 -0.19 -3.85 -8.10
CA VAL A 114 0.75 -2.89 -8.69
C VAL A 114 2.19 -3.39 -8.55
N ILE A 115 2.57 -3.90 -7.38
CA ILE A 115 3.94 -4.39 -7.13
C ILE A 115 4.23 -5.67 -7.94
N SER A 116 3.27 -6.60 -8.04
CA SER A 116 3.41 -7.79 -8.88
C SER A 116 3.61 -7.43 -10.36
N ASP A 117 2.79 -6.54 -10.90
CA ASP A 117 2.84 -6.13 -12.31
C ASP A 117 4.14 -5.36 -12.62
N ALA A 118 4.59 -4.48 -11.70
CA ALA A 118 5.86 -3.77 -11.83
C ALA A 118 7.07 -4.74 -11.83
N ARG A 119 7.04 -5.77 -10.98
CA ARG A 119 8.11 -6.79 -10.93
C ARG A 119 8.15 -7.61 -12.22
N GLU A 120 6.99 -7.99 -12.76
CA GLU A 120 6.90 -8.71 -14.04
C GLU A 120 7.47 -7.87 -15.18
N PHE A 121 7.08 -6.60 -15.29
CA PHE A 121 7.59 -5.69 -16.32
C PHE A 121 9.12 -5.61 -16.30
N TRP A 122 9.69 -5.43 -15.10
CA TRP A 122 11.15 -5.45 -14.93
C TRP A 122 11.76 -6.77 -15.37
N GLN A 123 11.12 -7.89 -15.04
CA GLN A 123 11.67 -9.21 -15.32
C GLN A 123 11.61 -9.60 -16.80
N GLY A 124 10.49 -9.33 -17.47
CA GLY A 124 10.30 -9.63 -18.88
C GLY A 124 11.04 -8.67 -19.81
N GLY A 125 11.05 -7.37 -19.49
CA GLY A 125 11.67 -6.35 -20.34
C GLY A 125 13.16 -6.15 -20.12
N VAL A 126 13.61 -6.17 -18.86
CA VAL A 126 14.98 -5.76 -18.50
C VAL A 126 15.87 -6.97 -18.18
N SER A 127 15.34 -7.96 -17.45
CA SER A 127 16.16 -9.10 -17.01
C SER A 127 16.19 -10.30 -17.97
N GLY A 128 15.37 -10.29 -19.02
CA GLY A 128 15.33 -11.33 -20.06
C GLY A 128 14.75 -12.68 -19.62
N ARG A 129 13.77 -12.71 -18.70
CA ARG A 129 13.10 -13.96 -18.29
C ARG A 129 12.14 -14.50 -19.37
N GLY A 130 11.99 -15.83 -19.40
CA GLY A 130 11.07 -16.52 -20.30
C GLY A 130 9.60 -16.32 -19.93
N ALA A 131 8.72 -16.38 -20.94
CA ALA A 131 7.28 -16.13 -20.79
C ALA A 131 6.56 -17.15 -19.89
N GLU A 132 7.03 -18.40 -19.82
CA GLU A 132 6.43 -19.46 -19.00
C GLU A 132 6.61 -19.20 -17.50
N ASP A 133 7.81 -18.79 -17.09
CA ASP A 133 8.12 -18.42 -15.70
C ASP A 133 7.26 -17.24 -15.24
N THR A 134 7.08 -16.26 -16.13
CA THR A 134 6.22 -15.09 -15.92
C THR A 134 4.76 -15.50 -15.71
N ARG A 135 4.24 -16.41 -16.54
CA ARG A 135 2.86 -16.90 -16.42
C ARG A 135 2.62 -17.58 -15.07
N ALA A 136 3.53 -18.44 -14.66
CA ALA A 136 3.44 -19.16 -13.39
C ALA A 136 3.56 -18.20 -12.19
N ASP A 137 4.43 -17.18 -12.26
CA ASP A 137 4.52 -16.13 -11.23
C ASP A 137 3.19 -15.40 -11.08
N GLN A 138 2.54 -15.07 -12.20
CA GLN A 138 1.25 -14.40 -12.22
C GLN A 138 0.10 -15.28 -11.70
N GLU A 139 0.11 -16.59 -11.96
CA GLU A 139 -0.84 -17.53 -11.38
C GLU A 139 -0.71 -17.60 -9.86
N ALA A 140 0.51 -17.69 -9.33
CA ALA A 140 0.76 -17.69 -7.89
C ALA A 140 0.34 -16.36 -7.24
N ASN A 141 0.65 -15.22 -7.87
CA ASN A 141 0.21 -13.92 -7.40
C ASN A 141 -1.33 -13.84 -7.31
N ARG A 142 -2.05 -14.30 -8.35
CA ARG A 142 -3.52 -14.30 -8.37
C ARG A 142 -4.11 -15.21 -7.30
N TRP A 143 -3.60 -16.43 -7.16
CA TRP A 143 -4.04 -17.40 -6.16
C TRP A 143 -4.03 -16.80 -4.74
N GLY A 144 -2.88 -16.24 -4.34
CA GLY A 144 -2.74 -15.61 -3.03
C GLY A 144 -3.70 -14.43 -2.87
N ARG A 145 -3.79 -13.55 -3.88
CA ARG A 145 -4.63 -12.35 -3.83
C ARG A 145 -6.12 -12.66 -3.76
N SER A 146 -6.55 -13.79 -4.33
CA SER A 146 -7.93 -14.29 -4.22
C SER A 146 -8.23 -14.97 -2.88
N GLY A 147 -7.27 -15.06 -1.97
CA GLY A 147 -7.43 -15.71 -0.66
C GLY A 147 -7.14 -17.21 -0.66
N GLY A 148 -6.49 -17.73 -1.71
CA GLY A 148 -6.04 -19.12 -1.75
C GLY A 148 -4.90 -19.35 -0.75
N ASP A 149 -4.89 -20.52 -0.10
CA ASP A 149 -3.85 -20.90 0.86
C ASP A 149 -2.49 -20.99 0.15
N PRO A 150 -1.48 -20.18 0.54
CA PRO A 150 -0.15 -20.24 -0.03
C PRO A 150 0.66 -21.45 0.47
N GLY A 151 0.11 -22.32 1.31
CA GLY A 151 0.81 -23.44 1.92
C GLY A 151 1.47 -24.43 0.94
N PRO A 152 2.29 -25.35 1.47
CA PRO A 152 3.13 -26.26 0.69
C PRO A 152 2.33 -27.27 -0.16
N LYS A 153 1.03 -27.44 0.09
CA LYS A 153 0.15 -28.25 -0.76
C LYS A 153 -0.10 -27.59 -2.13
N ALA A 154 -0.27 -26.26 -2.14
CA ALA A 154 -0.50 -25.50 -3.36
C ALA A 154 0.82 -25.15 -4.06
N PHE A 155 1.87 -24.83 -3.28
CA PHE A 155 3.18 -24.46 -3.80
C PHE A 155 4.28 -25.29 -3.13
N PRO A 156 4.46 -26.56 -3.55
CA PRO A 156 5.50 -27.42 -3.01
C PRO A 156 6.87 -26.89 -3.42
N ALA A 157 7.75 -26.70 -2.43
CA ALA A 157 9.17 -26.46 -2.70
C ALA A 157 9.83 -27.76 -3.16
N ASN A 158 10.86 -27.68 -4.00
CA ASN A 158 11.63 -28.86 -4.39
C ASN A 158 12.43 -29.37 -3.18
N THR A 159 11.90 -30.36 -2.47
CA THR A 159 12.50 -30.90 -1.24
C THR A 159 13.86 -31.57 -1.45
N ASN A 160 14.18 -31.96 -2.69
CA ASN A 160 15.47 -32.53 -3.07
C ASN A 160 16.53 -31.45 -3.35
N ALA A 161 16.14 -30.18 -3.35
CA ALA A 161 17.02 -29.07 -3.65
C ALA A 161 17.41 -28.31 -2.37
N ALA A 162 18.69 -28.35 -2.02
CA ALA A 162 19.23 -27.54 -0.94
C ALA A 162 19.12 -26.03 -1.26
N PRO A 163 19.05 -25.16 -0.22
CA PRO A 163 19.15 -23.72 -0.43
C PRO A 163 20.44 -23.40 -1.19
N ARG A 164 20.38 -22.42 -2.11
CA ARG A 164 21.52 -22.10 -3.00
C ARG A 164 22.75 -21.58 -2.24
N LYS A 165 22.60 -21.28 -0.95
CA LYS A 165 23.65 -20.94 0.02
C LYS A 165 23.23 -21.52 1.37
N THR A 166 24.18 -21.87 2.23
CA THR A 166 23.92 -22.23 3.62
C THR A 166 23.16 -21.08 4.31
N PRO A 167 21.96 -21.32 4.89
CA PRO A 167 21.23 -20.27 5.59
C PRO A 167 22.01 -19.85 6.84
N LEU A 168 22.07 -18.54 7.11
CA LEU A 168 22.64 -17.98 8.35
C LEU A 168 21.80 -18.29 9.59
N LEU A 169 20.65 -18.97 9.43
CA LEU A 169 19.72 -19.33 10.48
C LEU A 169 19.47 -20.85 10.48
N PRO A 170 19.41 -21.49 11.67
CA PRO A 170 19.26 -22.93 11.77
C PRO A 170 17.88 -23.38 11.27
N LEU A 171 17.91 -24.46 10.50
CA LEU A 171 16.84 -25.14 9.77
C LEU A 171 15.60 -25.53 10.62
N HIS A 172 15.65 -25.40 11.95
CA HIS A 172 14.61 -25.86 12.87
C HIS A 172 13.33 -25.03 12.86
N LEU A 173 13.33 -23.79 12.36
CA LEU A 173 12.11 -22.97 12.29
C LEU A 173 11.22 -23.24 11.07
N LEU A 174 11.74 -23.91 10.03
CA LEU A 174 10.97 -24.20 8.81
C LEU A 174 10.15 -25.51 8.90
N CYS A 175 10.41 -26.37 9.90
CA CYS A 175 9.73 -27.66 10.06
C CYS A 175 8.71 -27.71 11.20
N THR A 176 8.57 -26.68 12.02
CA THR A 176 7.59 -26.64 13.14
C THR A 176 6.35 -25.85 12.77
N ALA A 177 5.67 -26.28 11.72
CA ALA A 177 4.25 -26.01 11.50
C ALA A 177 3.61 -27.36 11.16
N LYS A 178 3.34 -28.13 12.21
CA LYS A 178 2.58 -29.39 12.16
C LYS A 178 1.31 -29.19 12.95
#